data_AF-A0A9E3K845-F1
#
_entry.id   AF-A0A9E3K845-F1
#
_cell.length_a   1.000
_cell.length_b   1.000
_cell.length_c   1.000
_cell.angle_alpha   90.00
_cell.angle_beta   90.00
_cell.angle_gamma   90.00
#
_symmetry.space_group_name_H-M   'P 1'
#
loop_
_entity.id
_entity.type
_entity.pdbx_description
1 polymer ?
#
loop_
_entity_poly.entity_id
_entity_poly.type
_entity_poly.pdbx_seq_one_letter_code
_entity_poly.pdbx_strand_id
1 'polypeptide(L)' 'MSNPVPADFWAQPVLPLARALIGVTLLVDGVGGIITETEAYDIDDPASHAFGGPRG' A
#
# COMPACT_ATOMS: atom_id res chain seq x y z
N MET A 1 -0.20 -23.04 1.01
CA MET A 1 -1.20 -21.98 0.82
C MET A 1 -0.77 -20.78 1.62
N SER A 2 -0.62 -19.61 1.01
CA SER A 2 -0.34 -18.36 1.72
C SER A 2 -1.58 -17.97 2.53
N ASN A 3 -1.39 -17.59 3.79
CA ASN A 3 -2.49 -17.06 4.59
C ASN A 3 -2.83 -15.65 4.08
N PRO A 4 -4.12 -15.27 3.97
CA PRO A 4 -4.49 -13.90 3.63
C PRO A 4 -3.94 -12.93 4.69
N VAL A 5 -3.56 -11.74 4.25
CA VAL A 5 -3.15 -10.67 5.16
C VAL A 5 -4.36 -10.24 6.00
N PRO A 6 -4.25 -10.20 7.34
CA PRO A 6 -5.34 -9.80 8.24
C PRO A 6 -5.94 -8.43 7.92
N ALA A 7 -7.21 -8.20 8.25
CA ALA A 7 -7.90 -6.96 7.92
C ALA A 7 -7.31 -5.72 8.62
N ASP A 8 -6.87 -5.90 9.87
CA ASP A 8 -6.25 -4.88 10.71
C ASP A 8 -4.88 -4.42 10.18
N PHE A 9 -4.18 -5.27 9.42
CA PHE A 9 -2.95 -4.87 8.72
C PHE A 9 -3.17 -3.66 7.80
N TRP A 10 -4.34 -3.54 7.17
CA TRP A 10 -4.61 -2.44 6.24
C TRP A 10 -4.97 -1.12 6.94
N ALA A 11 -5.39 -1.19 8.21
CA ALA A 11 -5.84 -0.05 9.00
C ALA A 11 -4.65 0.72 9.61
N GLN A 12 -3.71 1.14 8.77
CA GLN A 12 -2.49 1.86 9.15
C GLN A 12 -2.33 3.13 8.30
N PRO A 13 -1.60 4.15 8.79
CA PRO A 13 -1.21 5.28 7.95
C PRO A 13 -0.43 4.82 6.70
N VAL A 14 -0.51 5.58 5.61
CA VAL A 14 -0.01 5.14 4.28
C VAL A 14 1.49 4.82 4.27
N LEU A 15 2.31 5.62 4.96
CA LEU A 15 3.76 5.43 5.00
C LEU A 15 4.21 4.14 5.71
N PRO A 16 3.78 3.84 6.96
CA PRO A 16 4.10 2.56 7.59
C PRO A 16 3.48 1.36 6.85
N LEU A 17 2.28 1.51 6.26
CA LEU A 17 1.67 0.46 5.45
C LEU A 17 2.52 0.11 4.22
N ALA A 18 3.00 1.12 3.48
CA ALA A 18 3.87 0.92 2.32
C ALA A 18 5.13 0.11 2.70
N ARG A 19 5.75 0.40 3.84
CA ARG A 19 6.90 -0.37 4.33
C ARG A 19 6.52 -1.79 4.73
N ALA A 20 5.39 -1.96 5.42
CA ALA A 20 4.91 -3.26 5.88
C ALA A 20 4.56 -4.20 4.71
N LEU A 21 4.24 -3.66 3.54
CA LEU A 21 3.96 -4.44 2.33
C LEU A 21 5.20 -5.09 1.72
N ILE A 22 6.41 -4.60 1.98
CA ILE A 22 7.62 -5.23 1.48
C ILE A 22 7.77 -6.63 2.08
N GLY A 23 7.87 -7.65 1.23
CA GLY A 23 7.88 -9.05 1.66
C GLY A 23 6.53 -9.76 1.63
N VAL A 24 5.41 -9.02 1.51
CA VAL A 24 4.08 -9.62 1.34
C VAL A 24 3.98 -10.30 -0.02
N THR A 25 3.28 -11.44 -0.09
CA THR A 25 3.01 -12.15 -1.35
C THR A 25 1.70 -11.67 -1.95
N LEU A 26 1.74 -11.21 -3.20
CA LEU A 26 0.56 -10.91 -4.02
C LEU A 26 0.36 -12.04 -5.03
N LEU A 27 -0.83 -12.63 -5.03
CA LEU A 27 -1.24 -13.68 -5.98
C LEU A 27 -2.52 -13.26 -6.70
N VAL A 28 -2.57 -13.51 -7.99
CA VAL A 28 -3.76 -13.42 -8.85
C VAL A 28 -3.92 -14.78 -9.52
N ASP A 29 -5.05 -15.45 -9.25
CA ASP A 29 -5.32 -16.82 -9.71
C ASP A 29 -4.16 -17.81 -9.45
N GLY A 30 -3.50 -17.65 -8.29
CA GLY A 30 -2.38 -18.49 -7.86
C GLY A 30 -1.01 -18.12 -8.46
N VAL A 31 -0.95 -17.13 -9.36
CA VAL A 31 0.30 -16.64 -9.96
C VAL A 31 0.67 -15.30 -9.35
N GLY A 32 1.94 -15.10 -9.03
CA GLY A 32 2.42 -13.82 -8.51
C GLY A 32 3.76 -13.95 -7.81
N GLY A 33 4.01 -13.05 -6.85
CA GLY A 33 5.32 -12.95 -6.22
C GLY A 33 5.33 -12.09 -4.97
N ILE A 34 6.54 -11.87 -4.47
CA ILE A 34 6.80 -11.03 -3.30
C ILE A 34 6.86 -9.57 -3.73
N ILE A 35 6.19 -8.70 -3.01
CA ILE A 35 6.29 -7.24 -3.20
C ILE A 35 7.69 -6.79 -2.77
N THR A 36 8.44 -6.22 -3.70
CA THR A 36 9.81 -5.73 -3.48
C THR A 36 9.92 -4.22 -3.39
N GLU A 37 8.89 -3.50 -3.84
CA GLU A 37 8.88 -2.05 -3.93
C GLU A 37 7.45 -1.54 -3.70
N THR A 38 7.36 -0.40 -3.02
CA THR A 38 6.10 0.31 -2.74
C THR A 38 6.35 1.81 -2.68
N GLU A 39 5.30 2.57 -2.94
CA GLU A 39 5.26 4.02 -2.78
C GLU A 39 4.12 4.39 -1.82
N ALA A 40 4.25 5.52 -1.14
CA ALA A 40 3.25 6.04 -0.22
C ALA A 40 2.82 7.44 -0.66
N TYR A 41 1.51 7.63 -0.82
CA TYR A 41 0.89 8.89 -1.23
C TYR A 41 -0.15 9.31 -0.18
N ASP A 42 0.08 10.45 0.46
CA ASP A 42 -0.88 11.03 1.43
C ASP A 42 -1.88 11.97 0.71
N ILE A 43 -2.93 12.42 1.41
CA ILE A 43 -3.93 13.35 0.88
C ILE A 43 -3.36 14.76 0.60
N ASP A 44 -2.28 15.12 1.29
CA ASP A 44 -1.60 16.41 1.14
C ASP A 44 -0.42 16.36 0.15
N ASP A 45 -0.12 15.19 -0.41
CA ASP A 45 0.95 15.02 -1.39
C ASP A 45 0.50 15.50 -2.79
N PRO A 46 1.13 16.51 -3.39
CA PRO A 46 0.79 16.98 -4.73
C PRO A 46 0.91 15.91 -5.83
N ALA A 47 1.66 14.83 -5.62
CA ALA A 47 1.75 13.71 -6.54
C ALA A 47 0.57 12.73 -6.42
N SER A 48 -0.24 12.83 -5.36
CA SER A 48 -1.40 11.98 -5.12
C SER A 48 -2.60 12.39 -5.98
N HIS A 49 -3.30 11.43 -6.57
CA HIS A 49 -4.59 11.69 -7.23
C HIS A 49 -5.70 12.14 -6.25
N ALA A 50 -5.51 11.92 -4.95
CA ALA A 50 -6.43 12.41 -3.92
C ALA A 50 -6.14 13.87 -3.52
N PHE A 51 -5.05 14.46 -4.03
CA PHE A 51 -4.70 15.84 -3.73
C PHE A 51 -5.76 16.80 -4.25
N GLY A 52 -6.42 17.50 -3.33
CA GLY A 52 -7.50 18.44 -3.65
C GLY A 52 -7.05 19.77 -4.28
N GLY A 53 -5.79 19.89 -4.67
CA GLY A 53 -5.17 21.13 -5.12
C GLY A 53 -4.66 22.01 -3.97
N PRO A 54 -3.82 23.02 -4.26
CA PRO A 54 -3.37 23.98 -3.26
C PRO A 54 -4.56 24.73 -2.66
N ARG A 55 -4.62 24.79 -1.33
CA ARG A 55 -5.60 25.60 -0.60
C ARG A 55 -4.91 26.90 -0.21
N GLY A 56 -5.49 28.03 -0.62
CA GLY A 56 -5.01 29.39 -0.32
C GLY A 56 -5.47 29.91 1.03
#